data_AF-A0AAU3Z6I5-F1
#
_entry.id   AF-A0AAU3Z6I5-F1
#
_cell.length_a   1.000
_cell.length_b   1.000
_cell.length_c   1.000
_cell.angle_alpha   90.00
_cell.angle_beta   90.00
_cell.angle_gamma   90.00
#
_symmetry.space_group_name_H-M   'P 1'
#
loop_
_entity.id
_entity.type
_entity.pdbx_description
1 polymer ?
#
loop_
_entity_poly.entity_id
_entity_poly.type
_entity_poly.pdbx_seq_one_letter_code
_entity_poly.pdbx_strand_id
1 'polypeptide(L)' 'MQSSTFPWMNDLNDLEAYEFLEGLIELAQTAGSPTGFLRALDEHVSTWSVTAEATSVTREAAG' A
#
# COMPACT_ATOMS: atom_id res chain seq x y z
N MET A 1 -2.70 11.28 2.86
CA MET A 1 -1.28 11.30 3.33
C MET A 1 -0.37 11.69 2.16
N GLN A 2 0.80 12.30 2.39
CA GLN A 2 1.80 12.52 1.33
C GLN A 2 3.05 11.67 1.57
N SER A 3 3.41 10.85 0.58
CA SER A 3 4.62 10.01 0.60
C SER A 3 5.44 10.20 -0.67
N SER A 4 6.73 10.46 -0.50
CA SER A 4 7.71 10.52 -1.58
C SER A 4 8.27 9.13 -1.95
N THR A 5 8.29 8.20 -0.99
CA THR A 5 8.78 6.83 -1.19
C THR A 5 7.76 5.97 -1.92
N PHE A 6 6.47 6.18 -1.64
CA PHE A 6 5.37 5.47 -2.28
C PHE A 6 4.36 6.49 -2.84
N PRO A 7 4.63 7.09 -4.02
CA PRO A 7 3.78 8.15 -4.57
C PRO A 7 2.31 7.75 -4.77
N TRP A 8 2.06 6.47 -5.09
CA TRP A 8 0.71 5.91 -5.27
C TRP A 8 -0.14 5.95 -3.98
N MET A 9 0.47 6.01 -2.79
CA MET A 9 -0.29 6.17 -1.55
C MET A 9 -1.00 7.52 -1.44
N ASN A 10 -0.60 8.51 -2.25
CA ASN A 10 -1.24 9.82 -2.25
C ASN A 10 -2.67 9.75 -2.83
N ASP A 11 -2.95 8.71 -3.62
CA ASP A 11 -4.24 8.52 -4.28
C ASP A 11 -5.24 7.76 -3.40
N LEU A 12 -4.73 7.00 -2.42
CA LEU A 12 -5.52 6.30 -1.42
C LEU A 12 -6.29 7.28 -0.54
N ASN A 13 -7.51 6.88 -0.18
CA ASN A 13 -8.25 7.54 0.88
C ASN A 13 -7.71 7.13 2.27
N ASP A 14 -8.17 7.81 3.32
CA ASP A 14 -7.65 7.57 4.67
C ASP A 14 -7.88 6.12 5.16
N LEU A 15 -9.03 5.51 4.84
CA LEU A 15 -9.32 4.12 5.22
C LEU A 15 -8.35 3.15 4.53
N GLU A 16 -8.19 3.29 3.21
CA GLU A 16 -7.25 2.48 2.42
C GLU A 16 -5.81 2.63 2.93
N ALA A 17 -5.40 3.85 3.28
CA ALA A 17 -4.08 4.10 3.85
C ALA A 17 -3.91 3.41 5.21
N TYR A 18 -4.94 3.39 6.07
CA TYR A 18 -4.90 2.65 7.33
C TYR A 18 -4.82 1.14 7.12
N GLU A 19 -5.62 0.58 6.21
CA GLU A 19 -5.58 -0.86 5.89
C GLU A 19 -4.20 -1.29 5.36
N PHE A 20 -3.58 -0.46 4.52
CA PHE A 20 -2.19 -0.69 4.08
C PHE A 20 -1.21 -0.75 5.26
N LEU A 21 -1.29 0.22 6.17
CA LEU A 21 -0.41 0.30 7.34
C LEU A 21 -0.65 -0.85 8.32
N GLU A 22 -1.90 -1.29 8.50
CA GLU A 22 -2.23 -2.42 9.36
C GLU A 22 -1.61 -3.71 8.82
N GLY A 23 -1.73 -3.96 7.50
CA GLY A 23 -1.08 -5.09 6.85
C GLY A 23 0.46 -5.06 6.96
N LEU A 24 1.08 -3.87 6.86
CA LEU A 24 2.52 -3.73 7.09
C LEU A 24 2.96 -4.14 8.50
N ILE A 25 2.17 -3.79 9.51
CA ILE A 25 2.45 -4.13 10.90
C ILE A 25 2.34 -5.65 11.09
N GLU A 26 1.32 -6.29 10.53
CA GLU A 26 1.15 -7.75 10.60
C GLU A 26 2.30 -8.49 9.90
N LEU A 27 2.75 -8.01 8.74
CA LEU A 27 3.89 -8.57 8.03
C LEU A 27 5.17 -8.47 8.85
N ALA A 28 5.42 -7.32 9.50
CA ALA A 28 6.57 -7.14 10.37
C ALA A 28 6.56 -8.11 11.57
N GLN A 29 5.37 -8.40 12.11
CA GLN A 29 5.21 -9.34 13.24
C GLN A 29 5.37 -10.80 12.83
N THR A 30 4.96 -11.17 11.61
CA THR A 30 4.88 -12.58 11.16
C THR A 30 6.06 -13.04 10.31
N ALA A 31 6.84 -12.12 9.73
CA ALA A 31 7.91 -12.43 8.79
C ALA A 31 9.03 -13.33 9.33
N GLY A 32 9.21 -13.42 10.65
CA GLY A 32 10.18 -14.29 11.33
C GLY A 32 11.67 -14.01 11.04
N SER A 33 11.98 -13.18 10.03
CA SER A 33 13.32 -12.75 9.64
C SER A 33 13.27 -11.43 8.86
N PRO A 34 14.36 -10.63 8.85
CA PRO A 34 14.43 -9.42 8.06
C PRO A 34 14.24 -9.64 6.55
N THR A 35 14.82 -10.70 5.98
CA THR A 35 14.69 -11.01 4.56
C THR A 35 13.27 -11.47 4.19
N GLY A 36 12.63 -12.24 5.07
CA GLY A 36 11.22 -12.62 4.91
C GLY A 36 10.30 -11.40 4.91
N PHE A 37 10.58 -10.43 5.78
CA PHE A 37 9.84 -9.18 5.83
C PHE A 37 10.00 -8.38 4.54
N LEU A 38 11.23 -8.20 4.05
CA LEU A 38 11.46 -7.45 2.82
C LEU A 38 10.77 -8.07 1.61
N ARG A 39 10.73 -9.40 1.52
CA ARG A 39 10.00 -10.09 0.46
C ARG A 39 8.49 -9.89 0.59
N ALA A 40 7.93 -10.07 1.78
CA ALA A 40 6.49 -9.90 1.99
C ALA A 40 6.05 -8.44 1.83
N LEU A 41 6.91 -7.49 2.19
CA LEU A 41 6.73 -6.06 1.96
C LEU A 41 6.62 -5.75 0.46
N ASP A 42 7.49 -6.33 -0.37
CA ASP A 42 7.48 -6.15 -1.82
C ASP A 42 6.17 -6.66 -2.44
N GLU A 43 5.71 -7.84 -2.01
CA GLU A 43 4.42 -8.42 -2.43
C GLU A 43 3.23 -7.55 -1.98
N HIS A 44 3.26 -7.01 -0.75
CA HIS A 44 2.22 -6.14 -0.21
C HIS A 44 2.15 -4.80 -0.94
N VAL A 45 3.30 -4.14 -1.14
CA VAL A 45 3.40 -2.88 -1.89
C VAL A 45 2.89 -3.05 -3.33
N SER A 46 3.26 -4.15 -3.99
CA SER A 46 2.82 -4.44 -5.36
C SER A 46 1.30 -4.64 -5.46
N THR A 47 0.68 -5.21 -4.43
CA THR A 47 -0.79 -5.38 -4.39
C THR A 47 -1.49 -4.03 -4.25
N TRP A 48 -0.98 -3.16 -3.39
CA TRP A 48 -1.58 -1.86 -3.12
C TRP A 48 -1.34 -0.83 -4.21
N SER A 49 -0.22 -0.90 -4.94
CA SER A 49 0.01 -0.02 -6.09
C SER A 49 -1.06 -0.22 -7.17
N VAL A 50 -1.43 -1.47 -7.45
CA VAL A 50 -2.49 -1.80 -8.43
C VAL A 50 -3.85 -1.27 -7.96
N THR A 51 -4.16 -1.39 -6.67
CA THR A 51 -5.40 -0.85 -6.09
C THR A 51 -5.47 0.67 -6.21
N ALA A 52 -4.38 1.38 -5.89
CA ALA A 52 -4.30 2.83 -5.99
C ALA A 52 -4.50 3.33 -7.42
N GLU A 53 -3.89 2.67 -8.41
CA GLU A 53 -4.08 3.00 -9.83
C GLU A 53 -5.53 2.84 -10.27
N ALA A 54 -6.23 1.80 -9.83
CA ALA A 54 -7.65 1.58 -10.14
C ALA A 54 -8.56 2.67 -9.51
N THR A 55 -8.25 3.10 -8.29
CA THR A 55 -8.96 4.19 -7.60
C THR A 55 -8.74 5.53 -8.31
N SER A 56 -7.53 5.82 -8.78
CA SER A 56 -7.21 7.03 -9.54
C SER A 56 -7.96 7.12 -10.86
N VAL A 57 -7.97 6.04 -11.65
CA VAL A 57 -8.70 5.97 -12.94
C VAL A 57 -10.21 6.20 -12.75
N THR A 58 -10.78 5.64 -11.69
CA THR A 58 -12.21 5.80 -11.38
C THR A 58 -12.55 7.23 -10.96
N ARG A 59 -11.64 7.91 -10.24
CA ARG A 59 -11.80 9.31 -9.83
C ARG A 59 -11.70 10.26 -11.02
N GLU A 60 -10.77 10.05 -11.94
CA GLU A 60 -10.65 10.85 -13.16
C GLU A 60 -11.85 10.70 -14.11
N ALA A 61 -12.45 9.51 -14.18
CA ALA A 61 -13.64 9.27 -15.00
C ALA A 61 -14.94 9.89 -14.44
N ALA A 62 -14.95 10.27 -13.17
CA ALA A 62 -16.13 10.80 -12.46
C ALA A 62 -16.14 12.35 -12.33
N GLY A 63 -15.07 13.02 -12.76
CA GLY A 63 -14.94 14.50 -12.78
C GLY A 63 -15.14 15.10 -14.16
#